data_AF-A0A2D0HB52-F1
#
_entry.id   AF-A0A2D0HB52-F1
#
_cell.length_a   1.000
_cell.length_b   1.000
_cell.length_c   1.000
_cell.angle_alpha   90.00
_cell.angle_beta   90.00
_cell.angle_gamma   90.00
#
_symmetry.space_group_name_H-M   'P 1'
#
loop_
_entity.id
_entity.type
_entity.pdbx_description
1 polymer ?
#
loop_
_entity_poly.entity_id
_entity_poly.type
_entity_poly.pdbx_seq_one_letter_code
_entity_poly.pdbx_strand_id
1 'polypeptide(L)'
;MRQLLLVFSSILTLSSLNTSAMTIAGTTPDLSEMRLVQKLNCNNPQTQAAINECTKLSYQNADKKLNQVYQQLISTLERPRKQKLIAAQLAWIKFRDTNCEFERSRYEGGSIASSIYFGCLEDTTKLRTQQLQEYLKTDP
;
A
#
# COMPACT_ATOMS: atom_id res chain seq x y z
N MET A 1 -2.45 41.87 24.67
CA MET A 1 -1.15 41.73 25.38
C MET A 1 -0.16 41.19 24.36
N ARG A 2 0.47 41.99 23.50
CA ARG A 2 1.47 43.06 23.70
C ARG A 2 2.75 42.52 24.36
N GLN A 3 3.76 42.18 23.55
CA GLN A 3 5.11 42.76 23.67
C GLN A 3 5.86 42.68 22.33
N LEU A 4 5.96 43.84 21.68
CA LEU A 4 7.07 44.24 20.80
C LEU A 4 8.30 44.55 21.67
N LEU A 5 9.51 44.47 21.07
CA LEU A 5 10.71 45.34 21.19
C LEU A 5 11.84 44.62 20.39
N LEU A 6 12.29 45.00 19.19
CA LEU A 6 13.19 46.12 18.78
C LEU A 6 14.37 46.29 19.76
N VAL A 7 15.67 46.42 19.43
CA VAL A 7 16.39 47.07 18.32
C VAL A 7 17.89 46.66 18.39
N PHE A 8 18.54 46.48 17.23
CA PHE A 8 19.89 46.92 16.81
C PHE A 8 21.07 47.06 17.81
N SER A 9 22.24 46.47 17.46
CA SER A 9 23.40 47.23 16.95
C SER A 9 24.62 46.36 16.59
N SER A 10 25.27 46.82 15.54
CA SER A 10 26.38 46.30 14.73
C SER A 10 27.72 46.11 15.46
N ILE A 11 28.53 45.15 15.02
CA ILE A 11 29.99 45.32 14.87
C ILE A 11 30.45 44.66 13.56
N LEU A 12 30.97 45.49 12.65
CA LEU A 12 31.79 45.12 11.51
C LEU A 12 33.18 44.71 12.01
N THR A 13 33.63 43.51 11.66
CA THR A 13 35.07 43.21 11.62
C THR A 13 35.45 42.85 10.19
N LEU A 14 36.22 43.76 9.59
CA LEU A 14 36.96 43.54 8.36
C LEU A 14 38.06 42.49 8.55
N SER A 15 38.47 41.92 7.41
CA SER A 15 39.70 41.19 7.11
C SER A 15 39.77 39.69 7.39
N SER A 16 39.57 38.91 6.32
CA SER A 16 40.70 38.28 5.62
C SER A 16 40.23 37.70 4.28
N LEU A 17 40.93 38.03 3.19
CA LEU A 17 40.75 37.45 1.86
C LEU A 17 40.99 35.94 1.94
N ASN A 18 39.93 35.13 1.90
CA ASN A 18 40.08 33.69 1.66
C ASN A 18 40.17 33.45 0.15
N THR A 19 41.38 33.13 -0.28
CA THR A 19 41.74 32.65 -1.60
C THR A 19 40.84 31.48 -2.02
N SER A 20 40.30 31.54 -3.23
CA SER A 20 39.52 30.48 -3.86
C SER A 20 40.29 29.15 -3.87
N ALA A 21 39.96 28.26 -2.94
CA ALA A 21 40.25 26.84 -3.11
C ALA A 21 39.12 26.25 -3.95
N MET A 22 39.40 25.90 -5.21
CA MET A 22 38.55 24.97 -5.95
C MET A 22 38.67 23.61 -5.26
N THR A 23 37.74 23.32 -4.35
CA THR A 23 37.56 21.96 -3.87
C THR A 23 37.04 21.16 -5.05
N ILE A 24 37.83 20.21 -5.54
CA ILE A 24 37.35 19.17 -6.44
C ILE A 24 36.28 18.42 -5.64
N ALA A 25 35.01 18.68 -5.93
CA ALA A 25 33.91 17.91 -5.39
C ALA A 25 34.08 16.48 -5.91
N GLY A 26 34.64 15.62 -5.05
CA GLY A 26 34.58 14.19 -5.22
C GLY A 26 33.12 13.78 -5.05
N THR A 27 32.36 13.85 -6.14
CA THR A 27 31.06 13.20 -6.22
C THR A 27 31.33 11.69 -6.23
N THR A 28 31.46 11.08 -5.05
CA THR A 28 31.21 9.65 -4.92
C THR A 28 29.83 9.43 -5.52
N PRO A 29 29.66 8.56 -6.54
CA PRO A 29 28.34 8.23 -7.03
C PRO A 29 27.52 7.74 -5.84
N ASP A 30 26.44 8.45 -5.55
CA ASP A 30 25.49 8.02 -4.54
C ASP A 30 24.85 6.72 -5.04
N LEU A 31 25.31 5.59 -4.48
CA LEU A 31 24.82 4.26 -4.78
C LEU A 31 23.35 4.07 -4.36
N SER A 32 22.73 5.07 -3.71
CA SER A 32 21.31 5.06 -3.34
C SER A 32 20.35 5.23 -4.54
N GLU A 33 20.80 5.79 -5.67
CA GLU A 33 19.93 6.06 -6.82
C GLU A 33 19.95 4.98 -7.93
N MET A 34 20.76 3.93 -7.81
CA MET A 34 20.75 2.84 -8.79
C MET A 34 19.64 1.80 -8.55
N ARG A 35 18.43 2.26 -8.23
CA ARG A 35 17.25 1.40 -8.38
C ARG A 35 16.83 1.48 -9.83
N LEU A 36 17.28 0.51 -10.63
CA LEU A 36 16.70 0.25 -11.93
C LEU A 36 15.18 0.10 -11.72
N VAL A 37 14.40 1.12 -12.07
CA VAL A 37 12.93 1.04 -12.11
C VAL A 37 12.60 0.17 -13.31
N GLN A 38 12.91 -1.11 -13.21
CA GLN A 38 12.53 -2.08 -14.20
C GLN A 38 11.02 -2.22 -14.07
N LYS A 39 10.29 -1.71 -15.06
CA LYS A 39 8.83 -1.77 -15.13
C LYS A 39 8.42 -3.23 -14.93
N LEU A 40 7.77 -3.52 -13.81
CA LEU A 40 7.30 -4.86 -13.48
C LEU A 40 6.31 -5.34 -14.55
N ASN A 41 6.66 -6.41 -15.26
CA ASN A 41 5.80 -7.00 -16.29
C ASN A 41 5.01 -8.18 -15.71
N CYS A 42 3.76 -7.93 -15.33
CA CYS A 42 2.88 -8.98 -14.79
C CYS A 42 2.24 -9.88 -15.84
N ASN A 43 2.43 -9.60 -17.13
CA ASN A 43 1.97 -10.51 -18.18
C ASN A 43 2.92 -11.70 -18.36
N ASN A 44 4.18 -11.57 -17.94
CA ASN A 44 5.18 -12.65 -18.03
C ASN A 44 6.28 -12.48 -16.96
N PRO A 45 5.96 -12.60 -15.67
CA PRO A 45 6.95 -12.43 -14.61
C PRO A 45 8.00 -13.55 -14.65
N GLN A 46 9.29 -13.19 -14.71
CA GLN A 46 10.39 -14.15 -14.91
C GLN A 46 11.06 -14.63 -13.61
N THR A 47 10.79 -13.97 -12.49
CA THR A 47 11.41 -14.29 -11.19
C THR A 47 10.34 -14.47 -10.13
N GLN A 48 10.61 -15.27 -9.10
CA GLN A 48 9.68 -15.43 -7.99
C GLN A 48 9.38 -14.09 -7.29
N ALA A 49 10.36 -13.19 -7.22
CA ALA A 49 10.13 -11.83 -6.70
C ALA A 49 9.12 -11.05 -7.57
N ALA A 50 9.23 -11.14 -8.89
CA ALA A 50 8.26 -10.53 -9.80
C ALA A 50 6.88 -11.18 -9.69
N ILE A 51 6.80 -12.52 -9.55
CA ILE A 51 5.55 -13.25 -9.32
C ILE A 51 4.88 -12.78 -8.02
N ASN A 52 5.64 -12.66 -6.93
CA ASN A 52 5.14 -12.21 -5.64
C ASN A 52 4.58 -10.78 -5.71
N GLU A 53 5.27 -9.86 -6.39
CA GLU A 53 4.77 -8.49 -6.54
C GLU A 53 3.55 -8.42 -7.47
N CYS A 54 3.52 -9.21 -8.54
CA CYS A 54 2.36 -9.25 -9.44
C CYS A 54 1.10 -9.84 -8.80
N THR A 55 1.24 -10.90 -8.00
CA THR A 55 0.12 -11.48 -7.24
C THR A 55 -0.39 -10.51 -6.18
N LYS A 56 0.51 -9.79 -5.49
CA LYS A 56 0.14 -8.70 -4.58
C LYS A 56 -0.63 -7.57 -5.27
N LEU A 57 -0.18 -7.11 -6.43
CA LEU A 57 -0.89 -6.09 -7.22
C LEU A 57 -2.27 -6.59 -7.65
N SER A 58 -2.38 -7.86 -8.04
CA SER A 58 -3.66 -8.47 -8.41
C SER A 58 -4.65 -8.49 -7.24
N TYR A 59 -4.18 -8.91 -6.05
CA TYR A 59 -4.97 -8.81 -4.82
C TYR A 59 -5.40 -7.36 -4.53
N GLN A 60 -4.50 -6.38 -4.62
CA GLN A 60 -4.84 -4.97 -4.38
C GLN A 60 -5.94 -4.47 -5.33
N ASN A 61 -5.93 -4.90 -6.59
CA ASN A 61 -6.98 -4.58 -7.56
C ASN A 61 -8.32 -5.25 -7.17
N ALA A 62 -8.29 -6.51 -6.74
CA ALA A 62 -9.47 -7.21 -6.25
C ALA A 62 -10.05 -6.54 -4.99
N ASP A 63 -9.20 -6.14 -4.04
CA ASP A 63 -9.61 -5.47 -2.81
C ASP A 63 -10.19 -4.07 -3.09
N LYS A 64 -9.60 -3.32 -4.02
CA LYS A 64 -10.19 -2.06 -4.50
C LYS A 64 -11.60 -2.29 -5.06
N LYS A 65 -11.79 -3.33 -5.88
CA LYS A 65 -13.11 -3.65 -6.44
C LYS A 65 -14.10 -4.07 -5.36
N LEU A 66 -13.69 -4.89 -4.40
CA LEU A 66 -14.51 -5.27 -3.25
C LEU A 66 -14.99 -4.03 -2.50
N ASN A 67 -14.08 -3.11 -2.16
CA ASN A 67 -14.40 -1.89 -1.43
C ASN A 67 -15.38 -1.00 -2.21
N GLN A 68 -15.22 -0.88 -3.54
CA GLN A 68 -16.17 -0.14 -4.38
C GLN A 68 -17.59 -0.73 -4.28
N VAL A 69 -17.72 -2.06 -4.42
CA VAL A 69 -19.02 -2.74 -4.35
C VAL A 69 -19.61 -2.66 -2.94
N TYR A 70 -18.78 -2.82 -1.90
CA TYR A 70 -19.19 -2.67 -0.51
C TYR A 70 -19.75 -1.26 -0.24
N GLN A 71 -19.08 -0.21 -0.71
CA GLN A 71 -19.55 1.17 -0.55
C GLN A 71 -20.87 1.42 -1.28
N GLN A 72 -21.04 0.85 -2.47
CA GLN A 72 -22.32 0.89 -3.18
C GLN A 72 -23.42 0.23 -2.35
N LEU A 73 -23.24 -1.03 -1.93
CA LEU A 73 -24.25 -1.76 -1.16
C LEU A 73 -24.55 -1.10 0.18
N ILE A 74 -23.52 -0.72 0.95
CA ILE A 74 -23.76 -0.15 2.27
C ILE A 74 -24.51 1.18 2.18
N SER A 75 -24.38 1.94 1.07
CA SER A 75 -25.12 3.19 0.89
C SER A 75 -26.64 2.99 0.75
N THR A 76 -27.10 1.85 0.21
CA THR A 76 -28.53 1.58 -0.05
C THR A 76 -29.28 1.09 1.18
N LEU A 77 -28.56 0.59 2.19
CA LEU A 77 -29.18 -0.08 3.34
C LEU A 77 -29.65 0.89 4.43
N GLU A 78 -30.75 0.55 5.11
CA GLU A 78 -31.16 1.21 6.34
C GLU A 78 -30.25 0.84 7.53
N ARG A 79 -30.21 1.70 8.57
CA ARG A 79 -29.27 1.59 9.69
C ARG A 79 -29.18 0.18 10.32
N PRO A 80 -30.28 -0.54 10.62
CA PRO A 80 -30.19 -1.88 11.20
C PRO A 80 -29.52 -2.91 10.27
N ARG A 81 -29.76 -2.81 8.95
CA ARG A 81 -29.15 -3.70 7.96
C ARG A 81 -27.69 -3.33 7.71
N LYS A 82 -27.35 -2.03 7.66
CA LYS A 82 -25.96 -1.54 7.58
C LYS A 82 -25.09 -2.15 8.68
N GLN A 83 -25.56 -2.14 9.93
CA GLN A 83 -24.82 -2.70 11.07
C GLN A 83 -24.55 -4.20 10.92
N LYS A 84 -25.53 -4.96 10.41
CA LYS A 84 -25.37 -6.40 10.14
C LYS A 84 -24.36 -6.65 9.02
N LEU A 85 -24.39 -5.86 7.94
CA LEU A 85 -23.42 -5.98 6.85
C LEU A 85 -22.00 -5.65 7.32
N ILE A 86 -21.83 -4.58 8.12
CA ILE A 86 -20.52 -4.22 8.70
C ILE A 86 -19.97 -5.38 9.54
N ALA A 87 -20.79 -5.94 10.44
CA ALA A 87 -20.38 -7.06 11.28
C ALA A 87 -19.98 -8.29 10.44
N ALA A 88 -20.77 -8.63 9.43
CA ALA A 88 -20.46 -9.72 8.52
C ALA A 88 -19.15 -9.48 7.73
N GLN A 89 -18.91 -8.25 7.29
CA GLN A 89 -17.70 -7.89 6.56
C GLN A 89 -16.45 -7.97 7.44
N LEU A 90 -16.52 -7.52 8.70
CA LEU A 90 -15.42 -7.64 9.67
C LEU A 90 -15.10 -9.10 9.98
N ALA A 91 -16.12 -9.93 10.20
CA ALA A 91 -15.93 -11.37 10.40
C ALA A 91 -15.32 -12.04 9.17
N TRP A 92 -15.75 -11.67 7.97
CA TRP A 92 -15.19 -12.16 6.72
C TRP A 92 -13.71 -11.78 6.56
N ILE A 93 -13.30 -10.54 6.90
CA ILE A 93 -11.89 -10.14 6.87
C ILE A 93 -11.06 -11.05 7.79
N LYS A 94 -11.55 -11.28 9.02
CA LYS A 94 -10.86 -12.18 9.96
C LYS A 94 -10.72 -13.58 9.39
N PHE A 95 -11.80 -14.14 8.84
CA PHE A 95 -11.77 -15.45 8.16
C PHE A 95 -10.73 -15.46 7.03
N ARG A 96 -10.82 -14.51 6.09
CA ARG A 96 -9.90 -14.39 4.94
C ARG A 96 -8.45 -14.42 5.40
N ASP A 97 -8.09 -13.53 6.31
CA ASP A 97 -6.71 -13.37 6.74
C ASP A 97 -6.21 -14.65 7.45
N THR A 98 -7.02 -15.24 8.33
CA THR A 98 -6.63 -16.50 9.00
C THR A 98 -6.56 -17.70 8.07
N ASN A 99 -7.46 -17.78 7.09
CA ASN A 99 -7.45 -18.85 6.08
C ASN A 99 -6.23 -18.73 5.18
N CYS A 100 -5.90 -17.53 4.72
CA CYS A 100 -4.75 -17.32 3.84
C CYS A 100 -3.41 -17.51 4.56
N GLU A 101 -3.32 -17.20 5.85
CA GLU A 101 -2.15 -17.60 6.66
C GLU A 101 -2.03 -19.13 6.76
N PHE A 102 -3.15 -19.84 6.97
CA PHE A 102 -3.14 -21.30 6.95
C PHE A 102 -2.69 -21.87 5.60
N GLU A 103 -3.22 -21.37 4.48
CA GLU A 103 -2.80 -21.82 3.14
C GLU A 103 -1.31 -21.55 2.87
N ARG A 104 -0.81 -20.38 3.29
CA ARG A 104 0.62 -20.03 3.19
C ARG A 104 1.50 -20.95 4.04
N SER A 105 1.03 -21.42 5.19
CA SER A 105 1.85 -22.12 6.20
C SER A 105 2.57 -23.36 5.66
N ARG A 106 1.99 -24.05 4.66
CA ARG A 106 2.64 -25.19 3.98
C ARG A 106 3.97 -24.84 3.32
N TYR A 107 4.17 -23.58 2.98
CA TYR A 107 5.32 -23.08 2.21
C TYR A 107 6.20 -22.13 3.03
N GLU A 108 6.03 -22.10 4.35
CA GLU A 108 6.75 -21.17 5.22
C GLU A 108 8.27 -21.25 5.06
N GLY A 109 8.93 -20.08 5.01
CA GLY A 109 10.36 -19.96 4.69
C GLY A 109 10.70 -20.06 3.20
N GLY A 110 9.78 -20.52 2.35
CA GLY A 110 9.95 -20.58 0.90
C GLY A 110 9.62 -19.27 0.18
N SER A 111 10.33 -18.99 -0.91
CA SER A 111 10.11 -17.78 -1.73
C SER A 111 8.72 -17.72 -2.39
N ILE A 112 8.07 -18.87 -2.57
CA ILE A 112 6.70 -19.00 -3.13
C ILE A 112 5.60 -18.61 -2.13
N ALA A 113 5.88 -18.64 -0.82
CA ALA A 113 4.87 -18.41 0.23
C ALA A 113 4.10 -17.10 0.04
N SER A 114 4.79 -16.03 -0.37
CA SER A 114 4.17 -14.75 -0.62
C SER A 114 3.14 -14.79 -1.76
N SER A 115 3.45 -15.47 -2.86
CA SER A 115 2.49 -15.61 -3.98
C SER A 115 1.28 -16.46 -3.61
N ILE A 116 1.45 -17.50 -2.77
CA ILE A 116 0.34 -18.31 -2.25
C ILE A 116 -0.58 -17.45 -1.38
N TYR A 117 -0.01 -16.65 -0.47
CA TYR A 117 -0.78 -15.77 0.39
C TYR A 117 -1.59 -14.74 -0.38
N PHE A 118 -0.95 -14.01 -1.31
CA PHE A 118 -1.66 -13.01 -2.11
C PHE A 118 -2.67 -13.63 -3.07
N GLY A 119 -2.40 -14.83 -3.61
CA GLY A 119 -3.38 -15.58 -4.41
C GLY A 119 -4.64 -15.92 -3.62
N CYS A 120 -4.49 -16.49 -2.42
CA CYS A 120 -5.63 -16.76 -1.53
C CYS A 120 -6.42 -15.50 -1.20
N LEU A 121 -5.73 -14.40 -0.87
CA LEU A 121 -6.36 -13.12 -0.57
C LEU A 121 -7.17 -12.61 -1.77
N GLU A 122 -6.61 -12.70 -2.98
CA GLU A 122 -7.27 -12.32 -4.23
C GLU A 122 -8.54 -13.14 -4.47
N ASP A 123 -8.45 -14.47 -4.45
CA ASP A 123 -9.57 -15.35 -4.78
C ASP A 123 -10.73 -15.22 -3.78
N THR A 124 -10.39 -15.20 -2.49
CA THR A 124 -11.39 -14.98 -1.42
C THR A 124 -12.06 -13.61 -1.55
N THR A 125 -11.31 -12.58 -1.95
CA THR A 125 -11.82 -11.22 -2.18
C THR A 125 -12.72 -11.14 -3.41
N LYS A 126 -12.40 -11.84 -4.49
CA LYS A 126 -13.27 -11.94 -5.69
C LYS A 126 -14.59 -12.64 -5.36
N LEU A 127 -14.55 -13.75 -4.62
CA LEU A 127 -15.76 -14.45 -4.18
C LEU A 127 -16.64 -13.56 -3.31
N ARG A 128 -16.05 -12.83 -2.37
CA ARG A 128 -16.81 -11.88 -1.54
C ARG A 128 -17.42 -10.75 -2.37
N THR A 129 -16.67 -10.24 -3.34
CA THR A 129 -17.17 -9.21 -4.26
C THR A 129 -18.42 -9.71 -5.00
N GLN A 130 -18.42 -10.94 -5.49
CA GLN A 130 -19.58 -11.55 -6.15
C GLN A 130 -20.78 -11.66 -5.21
N GLN A 131 -20.58 -12.06 -3.95
CA GLN A 131 -21.65 -12.11 -2.96
C GLN A 131 -22.28 -10.72 -2.71
N LEU A 132 -21.45 -9.67 -2.56
CA LEU A 132 -21.96 -8.32 -2.36
C LEU A 132 -22.69 -7.78 -3.60
N GLN A 133 -22.21 -8.13 -4.80
CA GLN A 133 -22.89 -7.81 -6.06
C GLN A 133 -24.25 -8.50 -6.16
N GLU A 134 -24.39 -9.72 -5.64
CA GLU A 134 -25.68 -10.40 -5.63
C GLU A 134 -26.67 -9.71 -4.69
N TYR A 135 -26.23 -9.29 -3.50
CA TYR A 135 -27.08 -8.51 -2.59
C TYR A 135 -27.58 -7.21 -3.23
N LEU A 136 -26.73 -6.52 -4.00
CA LEU A 136 -27.12 -5.31 -4.75
C LEU A 136 -28.22 -5.57 -5.80
N LYS A 137 -28.33 -6.77 -6.35
CA LYS A 137 -29.40 -7.12 -7.30
C LYS A 137 -30.71 -7.45 -6.59
N THR A 138 -30.62 -8.04 -5.39
CA THR A 138 -31.77 -8.56 -4.65
C THR A 138 -32.35 -7.56 -3.63
N ASP A 139 -31.59 -6.55 -3.24
CA ASP A 139 -32.02 -5.44 -2.38
C ASP A 139 -32.17 -4.14 -3.21
N PRO A 140 -33.35 -3.87 -3.80
CA PRO A 140 -33.60 -2.59 -4.46
C PRO A 140 -33.61 -1.41 -3.49
#